data_AF-A0A2U1S824-F1
#
_entry.id   AF-A0A2U1S824-F1
#
_cell.length_a   1.000
_cell.length_b   1.000
_cell.length_c   1.000
_cell.angle_alpha   90.00
_cell.angle_beta   90.00
_cell.angle_gamma   90.00
#
_symmetry.space_group_name_H-M   'P 1'
#
loop_
_entity.id
_entity.type
_entity.pdbx_description
1 polymer ?
#
loop_
_entity_poly.entity_id
_entity_poly.type
_entity_poly.pdbx_seq_one_letter_code
_entity_poly.pdbx_strand_id
1 'polypeptide(L)'
;MDEETTKIHITQVLTLSKVMELIDEYPNLEEITCSPSVYNRISKKYIEALESLDITVKKEYQWGSKSKYSSKDEEILRYVKEKKSAKEISEILNIPVSRVYYYVRKNKDEVSFDNYKRKHDLNTRKEIKSLNKEGLKPKEISEKLNVPIRTVYYILNNK
;
A
#
# COMPACT_ATOMS: atom_id res chain seq x y z
N MET A 1 20.26 13.62 28.95
CA MET A 1 20.74 12.26 28.65
C MET A 1 19.48 11.45 28.45
N ASP A 2 19.20 11.02 27.22
CA ASP A 2 18.00 10.23 26.89
C ASP A 2 18.36 8.75 26.96
N GLU A 3 18.31 8.20 28.18
CA GLU A 3 18.63 6.80 28.50
C GLU A 3 17.73 5.76 27.77
N GLU A 4 16.71 6.22 27.04
CA GLU A 4 15.72 5.37 26.36
C GLU A 4 15.97 5.22 24.84
N THR A 5 17.00 5.87 24.29
CA THR A 5 17.21 5.87 22.84
C THR A 5 17.90 4.57 22.38
N THR A 6 17.12 3.65 21.83
CA THR A 6 17.62 2.35 21.32
C THR A 6 18.04 2.38 19.85
N LYS A 7 17.68 3.44 19.11
CA LYS A 7 17.91 3.56 17.67
C LYS A 7 18.44 4.93 17.26
N ILE A 8 19.52 4.96 16.47
CA ILE A 8 20.17 6.20 16.01
C ILE A 8 20.42 6.18 14.51
N HIS A 9 20.19 7.32 13.84
CA HIS A 9 20.55 7.50 12.44
C HIS A 9 21.85 8.30 12.29
N ILE A 10 22.84 7.74 11.59
CA ILE A 10 24.13 8.39 11.32
C ILE A 10 24.22 8.90 9.88
N THR A 11 24.85 10.06 9.72
CA THR A 11 25.11 10.69 8.42
C THR A 11 26.56 10.55 7.98
N GLN A 12 27.45 10.20 8.90
CA GLN A 12 28.89 10.04 8.67
C GLN A 12 29.33 8.58 8.86
N VAL A 13 30.51 8.24 8.34
CA VAL A 13 31.08 6.88 8.49
C VAL A 13 31.47 6.65 9.95
N LEU A 14 31.15 5.47 10.48
CA LEU A 14 31.55 5.08 11.83
C LEU A 14 33.07 4.90 11.90
N THR A 15 33.72 5.78 12.66
CA THR A 15 35.10 5.60 13.12
C THR A 15 35.08 5.05 14.55
N LEU A 16 36.22 4.51 15.01
CA LEU A 16 36.33 3.99 16.38
C LEU A 16 35.94 5.02 17.44
N SER A 17 36.45 6.25 17.31
CA SER A 17 36.08 7.36 18.21
C SER A 17 34.59 7.63 18.19
N LYS A 18 33.96 7.60 17.01
CA LYS A 18 32.53 7.89 16.90
C LYS A 18 31.65 6.79 17.49
N VAL A 19 32.08 5.54 17.42
CA VAL A 19 31.38 4.44 18.10
C VAL A 19 31.51 4.54 19.60
N MET A 20 32.69 4.90 20.13
CA MET A 20 32.85 5.13 21.57
C MET A 20 31.94 6.26 22.06
N GLU A 21 31.91 7.39 21.33
CA GLU A 21 30.98 8.49 21.61
C GLU A 21 29.52 8.01 21.63
N LEU A 22 29.10 7.20 20.66
CA LEU A 22 27.73 6.70 20.59
C LEU A 22 27.37 5.74 21.72
N ILE A 23 28.30 4.88 22.14
CA ILE A 23 28.09 3.96 23.27
C ILE A 23 28.04 4.72 24.60
N ASP A 24 28.88 5.73 24.77
CA ASP A 24 28.90 6.58 25.97
C ASP A 24 27.65 7.47 26.06
N GLU A 25 27.19 8.03 24.94
CA GLU A 25 25.98 8.86 24.88
C GLU A 25 24.69 8.03 24.97
N TYR A 26 24.70 6.80 24.46
CA TYR A 26 23.53 5.93 24.32
C TYR A 26 23.86 4.49 24.77
N PRO A 27 23.81 4.21 26.08
CA PRO A 27 24.22 2.92 26.64
C PRO A 27 23.30 1.76 26.23
N ASN A 28 22.07 2.05 25.81
CA ASN A 28 21.07 1.06 25.38
C ASN A 28 20.91 0.99 23.86
N LEU A 29 21.94 1.38 23.10
CA LEU A 29 21.90 1.40 21.64
C LEU A 29 21.88 -0.02 21.06
N GLU A 30 20.82 -0.35 20.31
CA GLU A 30 20.66 -1.65 19.65
C GLU A 30 20.76 -1.53 18.11
N GLU A 31 20.33 -0.39 17.55
CA GLU A 31 20.23 -0.22 16.10
C GLU A 31 20.85 1.10 15.61
N ILE A 32 21.80 0.99 14.69
CA ILE A 32 22.37 2.13 13.95
C ILE A 32 21.86 2.08 12.51
N THR A 33 21.13 3.12 12.09
CA THR A 33 20.73 3.26 10.69
C THR A 33 21.59 4.26 9.95
N CYS A 34 21.87 3.99 8.68
CA CYS A 34 22.66 4.89 7.86
C CYS A 34 22.24 4.87 6.40
N SER A 35 22.64 5.91 5.66
CA SER A 35 22.43 5.93 4.22
C SER A 35 23.26 4.83 3.53
N PRO A 36 22.81 4.31 2.37
CA PRO A 36 23.50 3.23 1.65
C PRO A 36 24.92 3.60 1.25
N SER A 37 25.15 4.86 0.88
CA SER A 37 26.47 5.37 0.53
C SER A 37 27.41 5.35 1.74
N VAL A 38 26.90 5.64 2.94
CA VAL A 38 27.67 5.54 4.18
C VAL A 38 27.92 4.07 4.50
N TYR A 39 26.88 3.23 4.48
CA TYR A 39 26.99 1.79 4.76
C TYR A 39 28.04 1.11 3.88
N ASN A 40 28.02 1.37 2.57
CA ASN A 40 28.93 0.73 1.62
C ASN A 40 30.39 1.14 1.82
N ARG A 41 30.66 2.23 2.57
CA ARG A 41 32.02 2.66 2.94
C ARG A 41 32.49 2.07 4.26
N ILE A 42 31.58 1.50 5.07
CA ILE A 42 31.94 0.81 6.30
C ILE A 42 32.51 -0.57 5.94
N SER A 43 33.63 -0.93 6.55
CA SER A 43 34.25 -2.24 6.31
C SER A 43 33.40 -3.37 6.93
N LYS A 44 33.30 -4.52 6.25
CA LYS A 44 32.54 -5.68 6.75
C LYS A 44 32.95 -6.13 8.15
N LYS A 45 34.27 -6.17 8.40
CA LYS A 45 34.85 -6.48 9.72
C LYS A 45 34.30 -5.58 10.83
N TYR A 46 34.02 -4.32 10.50
CA TYR A 46 33.50 -3.36 11.47
C TYR A 46 32.01 -3.59 11.75
N ILE A 47 31.24 -3.97 10.74
CA ILE A 47 29.83 -4.35 10.91
C ILE A 47 29.73 -5.63 11.76
N GLU A 48 30.56 -6.63 11.47
CA GLU A 48 30.63 -7.89 12.24
C GLU A 48 31.05 -7.66 13.70
N ALA A 49 31.99 -6.74 13.95
CA ALA A 49 32.41 -6.37 15.30
C ALA A 49 31.27 -5.68 16.09
N LEU A 50 30.50 -4.80 15.44
CA LEU A 50 29.34 -4.16 16.06
C LEU A 50 28.21 -5.17 16.33
N GLU A 51 27.98 -6.10 15.41
CA GLU A 51 26.99 -7.17 15.57
C GLU A 51 27.35 -8.10 16.75
N SER A 52 28.64 -8.31 17.01
CA SER A 52 29.13 -9.06 18.19
C SER A 52 28.89 -8.33 19.52
N LEU A 53 28.61 -7.02 19.48
CA LEU A 53 28.25 -6.18 20.62
C LEU A 53 26.73 -5.96 20.71
N ASP A 54 25.93 -6.77 20.01
CA ASP A 54 24.48 -6.65 19.87
C ASP A 54 24.01 -5.33 19.21
N ILE A 55 24.89 -4.64 18.49
CA ILE A 55 24.57 -3.41 17.75
C ILE A 55 24.41 -3.72 16.26
N THR A 56 23.19 -3.62 15.75
CA THR A 56 22.90 -3.91 14.34
C THR A 56 22.99 -2.65 13.47
N VAL A 57 23.81 -2.70 12.41
CA VAL A 57 23.88 -1.61 11.42
C VAL A 57 22.94 -1.91 10.25
N LYS A 58 21.94 -1.07 10.00
CA LYS A 58 20.98 -1.23 8.88
C LYS A 58 21.05 -0.08 7.88
N LYS A 59 20.84 -0.42 6.60
CA LYS A 59 20.63 0.55 5.54
C LYS A 59 19.23 1.13 5.66
N GLU A 60 19.12 2.43 5.88
CA GLU A 60 17.85 3.14 5.87
C GLU A 60 17.84 4.19 4.75
N TYR A 61 16.97 3.96 3.76
CA TYR A 61 16.78 4.85 2.62
C TYR A 61 15.69 5.88 2.96
N GLN A 62 16.09 7.06 3.47
CA GLN A 62 15.20 8.23 3.55
C GLN A 62 15.30 9.02 2.23
N TRP A 63 14.83 8.46 1.11
CA TRP A 63 14.91 9.16 -0.18
C TRP A 63 13.84 10.26 -0.29
N GLY A 64 14.28 11.50 -0.48
CA GLY A 64 13.41 12.65 -0.75
C GLY A 64 12.58 13.11 0.45
N SER A 65 11.84 14.20 0.26
CA SER A 65 10.88 14.66 1.27
C SER A 65 9.72 13.67 1.35
N LYS A 66 9.28 13.35 2.58
CA LYS A 66 8.04 12.59 2.78
C LYS A 66 6.92 13.30 2.04
N SER A 67 6.06 12.55 1.35
CA SER A 67 4.89 13.12 0.70
C SER A 67 4.09 13.94 1.72
N LYS A 68 3.56 15.09 1.32
CA LYS A 68 2.65 15.93 2.13
C LYS A 68 1.51 15.12 2.79
N TYR A 69 1.14 13.98 2.20
CA TYR A 69 0.04 13.13 2.64
C TYR A 69 0.50 11.80 3.25
N SER A 70 1.79 11.61 3.51
CA SER A 70 2.34 10.34 4.04
C SER A 70 1.70 9.93 5.37
N SER A 71 1.28 10.89 6.20
CA SER A 71 0.60 10.63 7.47
C SER A 71 -0.83 10.07 7.31
N LYS A 72 -1.42 10.18 6.11
CA LYS A 72 -2.79 9.74 5.83
C LYS A 72 -2.86 8.38 5.14
N ASP A 73 -1.70 7.78 4.86
CA ASP A 73 -1.60 6.53 4.10
C ASP A 73 -2.31 5.36 4.82
N GLU A 74 -2.22 5.28 6.15
CA GLU A 74 -2.94 4.27 6.97
C GLU A 74 -4.46 4.47 6.94
N GLU A 75 -4.92 5.72 6.94
CA GLU A 75 -6.35 6.02 6.87
C GLU A 75 -6.92 5.71 5.48
N ILE A 76 -6.16 5.99 4.42
CA ILE A 76 -6.52 5.58 3.05
C ILE A 76 -6.69 4.06 3.02
N LEU A 77 -5.71 3.32 3.55
CA LEU A 77 -5.76 1.86 3.63
C LEU A 77 -7.03 1.35 4.33
N ARG A 78 -7.33 1.90 5.52
CA ARG A 78 -8.53 1.54 6.29
C ARG A 78 -9.80 1.77 5.47
N TYR A 79 -9.97 2.94 4.87
CA TYR A 79 -11.18 3.24 4.11
C TYR A 79 -11.31 2.45 2.80
N VAL A 80 -10.20 2.07 2.17
CA VAL A 80 -10.21 1.15 1.02
C VAL A 80 -10.69 -0.24 1.46
N LYS A 81 -10.21 -0.75 2.61
CA LYS A 81 -10.68 -2.02 3.19
C LYS A 81 -12.17 -1.97 3.58
N GLU A 82 -12.67 -0.80 4.00
CA GLU A 82 -14.11 -0.53 4.20
C GLU A 82 -14.92 -0.37 2.90
N LYS A 83 -14.30 -0.57 1.73
CA LYS A 83 -14.93 -0.46 0.40
C LYS A 83 -15.47 0.93 0.03
N LYS A 84 -14.91 2.01 0.63
CA LYS A 84 -15.22 3.37 0.19
C LYS A 84 -14.59 3.66 -1.17
N SER A 85 -15.28 4.48 -1.97
CA SER A 85 -14.76 4.94 -3.25
C SER A 85 -13.63 5.93 -3.07
N ALA A 86 -12.77 6.05 -4.10
CA ALA A 86 -11.67 7.02 -4.07
C ALA A 86 -12.15 8.48 -3.88
N LYS A 87 -13.37 8.79 -4.31
CA LYS A 87 -13.99 10.11 -4.16
C LYS A 87 -14.39 10.35 -2.70
N GLU A 88 -15.06 9.41 -2.06
CA GLU A 88 -15.44 9.51 -0.65
C GLU A 88 -14.20 9.62 0.25
N ILE A 89 -13.16 8.83 -0.02
CA ILE A 89 -11.91 8.89 0.75
C ILE A 89 -11.24 10.27 0.59
N SER A 90 -11.24 10.82 -0.62
CA SER A 90 -10.70 12.15 -0.92
C SER A 90 -11.42 13.24 -0.15
N GLU A 91 -12.75 13.17 -0.06
CA GLU A 91 -13.58 14.13 0.68
C GLU A 91 -13.37 14.00 2.19
N ILE A 92 -13.40 12.77 2.74
CA ILE A 92 -13.21 12.50 4.18
C ILE A 92 -11.83 12.97 4.66
N LEU A 93 -10.78 12.63 3.90
CA LEU A 93 -9.41 12.93 4.27
C LEU A 93 -8.95 14.31 3.80
N ASN A 94 -9.77 15.05 3.06
CA ASN A 94 -9.41 16.31 2.42
C ASN A 94 -8.05 16.23 1.68
N ILE A 95 -7.95 15.25 0.78
CA ILE A 95 -6.78 15.02 -0.08
C ILE A 95 -7.21 14.88 -1.54
N PRO A 96 -6.33 15.11 -2.52
CA PRO A 96 -6.69 14.90 -3.93
C PRO A 96 -7.07 13.45 -4.22
N VAL A 97 -8.11 13.22 -5.02
CA VAL A 97 -8.50 11.88 -5.51
C VAL A 97 -7.32 11.16 -6.18
N SER A 98 -6.47 11.90 -6.89
CA SER A 98 -5.25 11.39 -7.52
C SER A 98 -4.28 10.78 -6.50
N ARG A 99 -4.19 11.34 -5.28
CA ARG A 99 -3.35 10.81 -4.20
C ARG A 99 -3.88 9.46 -3.72
N VAL A 100 -5.20 9.34 -3.57
CA VAL A 100 -5.86 8.07 -3.19
C VAL A 100 -5.57 6.99 -4.24
N TYR A 101 -5.75 7.29 -5.53
CA TYR A 101 -5.39 6.36 -6.60
C TYR A 101 -3.91 6.02 -6.64
N TYR A 102 -3.04 7.01 -6.41
CA TYR A 102 -1.60 6.77 -6.33
C TYR A 102 -1.26 5.77 -5.22
N TYR A 103 -1.84 5.93 -4.03
CA TYR A 103 -1.62 5.03 -2.90
C TYR A 103 -2.04 3.60 -3.25
N VAL A 104 -3.25 3.41 -3.76
CA VAL A 104 -3.75 2.07 -4.15
C VAL A 104 -2.92 1.48 -5.29
N ARG A 105 -2.48 2.30 -6.26
CA ARG A 105 -1.61 1.83 -7.36
C ARG A 105 -0.23 1.40 -6.86
N LYS A 106 0.29 2.04 -5.82
CA LYS A 106 1.59 1.72 -5.21
C LYS A 106 1.52 0.44 -4.37
N ASN A 107 0.39 0.20 -3.70
CA ASN A 107 0.19 -0.93 -2.79
C ASN A 107 -0.80 -1.97 -3.36
N LYS A 108 -0.73 -2.25 -4.67
CA LYS A 108 -1.67 -3.14 -5.36
C LYS A 108 -1.74 -4.55 -4.79
N ASP A 109 -0.64 -5.02 -4.19
CA ASP A 109 -0.56 -6.35 -3.60
C ASP A 109 -1.35 -6.45 -2.29
N GLU A 110 -1.58 -5.32 -1.60
CA GLU A 110 -2.34 -5.26 -0.36
C GLU A 110 -3.79 -4.79 -0.57
N VAL A 111 -4.00 -3.87 -1.51
CA VAL A 111 -5.31 -3.24 -1.73
C VAL A 111 -5.65 -3.02 -3.20
N SER A 112 -6.92 -3.27 -3.51
CA SER A 112 -7.54 -2.90 -4.77
C SER A 112 -8.87 -2.21 -4.54
N PHE A 113 -9.19 -1.27 -5.41
CA PHE A 113 -10.55 -0.76 -5.51
C PHE A 113 -11.43 -1.77 -6.24
N ASP A 114 -12.48 -2.27 -5.58
CA ASP A 114 -13.55 -3.06 -6.19
C ASP A 114 -14.52 -2.21 -7.06
N ASN A 115 -14.03 -1.10 -7.62
CA ASN A 115 -14.87 -0.05 -8.20
C ASN A 115 -15.48 -0.42 -9.57
N TYR A 116 -15.30 -1.65 -10.07
CA TYR A 116 -16.01 -2.08 -11.27
C TYR A 116 -17.49 -2.38 -10.95
N LYS A 117 -18.29 -1.32 -10.83
CA LYS A 117 -19.74 -1.44 -10.80
C LYS A 117 -20.20 -1.84 -12.21
N ARG A 118 -20.61 -3.10 -12.35
CA ARG A 118 -21.12 -3.63 -13.62
C ARG A 118 -22.36 -2.82 -14.01
N LYS A 119 -22.50 -2.48 -15.30
CA LYS A 119 -23.63 -1.68 -15.81
C LYS A 119 -25.00 -2.27 -15.45
N HIS A 120 -25.07 -3.60 -15.32
CA HIS A 120 -26.28 -4.33 -14.93
C HIS A 120 -26.04 -5.06 -13.62
N ASP A 121 -27.00 -4.94 -12.71
CA ASP A 121 -26.96 -5.55 -11.38
C ASP A 121 -26.98 -7.09 -11.46
N LEU A 122 -26.55 -7.74 -10.38
CA LEU A 122 -26.56 -9.19 -10.21
C LEU A 122 -27.96 -9.77 -10.40
N ASN A 123 -29.01 -9.05 -9.97
CA ASN A 123 -30.39 -9.50 -10.10
C ASN A 123 -30.83 -9.60 -11.57
N THR A 124 -30.63 -8.55 -12.37
CA THR A 124 -30.94 -8.55 -13.81
C THR A 124 -30.25 -9.68 -14.55
N ARG A 125 -29.01 -10.01 -14.16
CA ARG A 125 -28.25 -11.13 -14.76
C ARG A 125 -28.83 -12.49 -14.40
N LYS A 126 -29.21 -12.69 -13.14
CA LYS A 126 -29.87 -13.94 -12.70
C LYS A 126 -31.19 -14.13 -13.44
N GLU A 127 -31.95 -13.05 -13.59
CA GLU A 127 -33.25 -13.05 -14.27
C GLU A 127 -33.09 -13.37 -15.77
N ILE A 128 -32.11 -12.77 -16.46
CA ILE A 128 -31.77 -13.12 -17.85
C ILE A 128 -31.43 -14.61 -17.98
N LYS A 129 -30.64 -15.17 -17.04
CA LYS A 129 -30.28 -16.60 -17.06
C LYS A 129 -31.49 -17.50 -16.76
N SER A 130 -32.43 -17.08 -15.91
CA SER A 130 -33.68 -17.82 -15.61
C SER A 130 -34.60 -17.85 -16.83
N LEU A 131 -34.90 -16.69 -17.41
CA LEU A 131 -35.78 -16.59 -18.59
C LEU A 131 -35.25 -17.38 -19.78
N ASN A 132 -33.92 -17.41 -19.96
CA ASN A 132 -33.31 -18.24 -21.00
C ASN A 132 -33.41 -19.75 -20.69
N LYS A 133 -33.34 -20.16 -19.41
CA LYS A 133 -33.62 -21.54 -18.99
C LYS A 133 -35.08 -21.94 -19.17
N GLU A 134 -36.00 -20.98 -19.00
CA GLU A 134 -37.43 -21.14 -19.25
C GLU A 134 -37.77 -21.20 -20.75
N GLY A 135 -36.78 -20.97 -21.64
CA GLY A 135 -36.90 -21.15 -23.08
C GLY A 135 -37.16 -19.87 -23.88
N LEU A 136 -37.16 -18.69 -23.24
CA LEU A 136 -37.34 -17.43 -23.96
C LEU A 136 -36.11 -17.12 -24.83
N LYS A 137 -36.36 -16.55 -26.01
CA LYS A 137 -35.31 -16.12 -26.92
C LYS A 137 -34.66 -14.82 -26.42
N PRO A 138 -33.37 -14.57 -26.73
CA PRO A 138 -32.67 -13.35 -26.32
C PRO A 138 -33.36 -12.04 -26.69
N LYS A 139 -34.11 -12.01 -27.80
CA LYS A 139 -34.90 -10.84 -28.22
C LYS A 139 -36.08 -10.57 -27.27
N GLU A 140 -36.80 -11.63 -26.89
CA GLU A 140 -37.95 -11.54 -25.97
C GLU A 140 -37.49 -11.13 -24.57
N ILE A 141 -36.34 -11.64 -24.11
CA ILE A 141 -35.72 -11.24 -22.83
C ILE A 141 -35.31 -9.77 -22.86
N SER A 142 -34.75 -9.30 -23.99
CA SER A 142 -34.33 -7.91 -24.18
C SER A 142 -35.52 -6.95 -24.06
N GLU A 143 -36.63 -7.28 -24.72
CA GLU A 143 -37.88 -6.50 -24.67
C GLU A 143 -38.51 -6.55 -23.27
N LYS A 144 -38.62 -7.75 -22.66
CA LYS A 144 -39.25 -7.96 -21.35
C LYS A 144 -38.54 -7.23 -20.21
N LEU A 145 -37.21 -7.24 -20.20
CA LEU A 145 -36.41 -6.60 -19.14
C LEU A 145 -35.93 -5.18 -19.51
N ASN A 146 -36.30 -4.68 -20.70
CA ASN A 146 -35.83 -3.41 -21.25
C ASN A 146 -34.29 -3.26 -21.21
N VAL A 147 -33.59 -4.32 -21.60
CA VAL A 147 -32.11 -4.39 -21.60
C VAL A 147 -31.63 -4.55 -23.04
N PRO A 148 -30.58 -3.85 -23.51
CA PRO A 148 -30.13 -3.99 -24.89
C PRO A 148 -29.77 -5.44 -25.25
N ILE A 149 -30.20 -5.91 -26.43
CA ILE A 149 -30.03 -7.30 -26.88
C ILE A 149 -28.56 -7.79 -26.81
N ARG A 150 -27.61 -6.91 -27.13
CA ARG A 150 -26.16 -7.18 -27.00
C ARG A 150 -25.75 -7.56 -25.57
N THR A 151 -26.41 -6.97 -24.58
CA THR A 151 -26.18 -7.26 -23.16
C THR A 151 -26.69 -8.65 -22.81
N VAL A 152 -27.87 -9.02 -23.32
CA VAL A 152 -28.45 -10.35 -23.11
C VAL A 152 -27.49 -11.41 -23.64
N TYR A 153 -27.03 -11.29 -24.89
CA TYR A 153 -26.02 -12.18 -25.45
C TYR A 153 -24.70 -12.19 -24.65
N TYR A 154 -24.20 -11.02 -24.26
CA TYR A 154 -23.00 -10.91 -23.43
C TYR A 154 -23.15 -11.66 -22.09
N ILE A 155 -24.32 -11.59 -21.45
CA ILE A 155 -24.58 -12.25 -20.16
C ILE A 155 -24.74 -13.76 -20.33
N LEU A 156 -25.34 -14.21 -21.44
CA LEU A 156 -25.54 -15.63 -21.72
C LEU A 156 -24.24 -16.33 -22.19
N ASN A 157 -23.38 -15.63 -22.93
CA ASN A 157 -22.14 -16.19 -23.46
C ASN A 157 -20.97 -16.14 -22.47
N ASN A 158 -20.98 -15.24 -21.48
CA ASN A 158 -19.97 -15.24 -20.43
C ASN A 158 -20.37 -16.21 -19.30
N LYS A 159 -19.53 -17.22 -19.06
CA LYS A 159 -19.70 -18.18 -17.95
C LYS A 159 -19.58 -17.48 -16.60
#